data_AF-A0A957LGM3-F1
#
_entry.id   AF-A0A957LGM3-F1
#
_cell.length_a   1.000
_cell.length_b   1.000
_cell.length_c   1.000
_cell.angle_alpha   90.00
_cell.angle_beta   90.00
_cell.angle_gamma   90.00
#
_symmetry.space_group_name_H-M   'P 1'
#
loop_
_entity.id
_entity.type
_entity.pdbx_description
1 polymer ?
#
loop_
_entity_poly.entity_id
_entity_poly.type
_entity_poly.pdbx_seq_one_letter_code
_entity_poly.pdbx_strand_id
1 'polypeptide(L)'
;MNDNRRSQWFLAAALLIACAAAWPLMREAGLLNTRGGGDSPFLLQRLHQLETAVRDGHFPVRWMPDANYGYGYPFFNFYAPFAFYVAVLFRFLGFSIVRSIQISQLLAFLVAAGGMFKLGRRWFKDEWMALLASVAYTVAPFHLVNVYVRGDSIAEFWAMAFYP
;
A
#
# COMPACT_ATOMS: atom_id res chain seq x y z
N MET A 1 22.38 21.02 -18.01
CA MET A 1 22.12 19.79 -17.22
C MET A 1 21.26 18.89 -18.08
N ASN A 2 21.63 17.63 -18.34
CA ASN A 2 20.81 16.74 -19.18
C ASN A 2 19.37 16.72 -18.67
N ASP A 3 18.40 16.93 -19.55
CA ASP A 3 16.98 17.00 -19.23
C ASP A 3 16.51 15.78 -18.41
N ASN A 4 17.07 14.61 -18.76
CA ASN A 4 16.84 13.35 -18.04
C ASN A 4 17.36 13.38 -16.58
N ARG A 5 18.53 14.00 -16.34
CA ARG A 5 19.11 14.15 -14.99
C ARG A 5 18.28 15.10 -14.14
N ARG A 6 17.75 16.17 -14.74
CA ARG A 6 16.85 17.11 -14.05
C ARG A 6 15.58 16.39 -13.61
N SER A 7 14.92 15.65 -14.49
CA SER A 7 13.72 14.89 -14.12
C SER A 7 13.94 13.87 -13.01
N GLN A 8 15.10 13.23 -12.94
CA GLN A 8 15.41 12.26 -11.89
C GLN A 8 15.39 12.91 -10.50
N TRP A 9 15.87 14.14 -10.37
CA TRP A 9 15.79 14.88 -9.10
C TRP A 9 14.36 15.19 -8.68
N PHE A 10 13.49 15.55 -9.62
CA PHE A 10 12.07 15.79 -9.32
C PHE A 10 11.33 14.50 -8.95
N LEU A 11 11.63 13.38 -9.62
CA LEU A 11 11.10 12.08 -9.22
C LEU A 11 11.59 11.69 -7.83
N ALA A 12 12.88 11.88 -7.54
CA ALA A 12 13.43 11.63 -6.21
C ALA A 12 12.74 12.50 -5.15
N ALA A 13 12.49 13.77 -5.44
CA ALA A 13 11.74 14.66 -4.55
C ALA A 13 10.31 14.16 -4.31
N ALA A 14 9.59 13.72 -5.35
CA ALA A 14 8.26 13.14 -5.22
C ALA A 14 8.25 11.88 -4.33
N LEU A 15 9.23 10.98 -4.52
CA LEU A 15 9.37 9.77 -3.71
C LEU A 15 9.77 10.08 -2.26
N LEU A 16 10.62 11.08 -2.03
CA LEU A 16 10.97 11.54 -0.68
C LEU A 16 9.73 12.11 0.05
N ILE A 17 8.87 12.84 -0.65
CA ILE A 17 7.61 13.33 -0.08
C ILE A 17 6.66 12.18 0.24
N ALA A 18 6.59 11.15 -0.61
CA ALA A 18 5.84 9.93 -0.31
C ALA A 18 6.37 9.20 0.92
N CYS A 19 7.69 9.08 1.08
CA CYS A 19 8.31 8.55 2.30
C CYS A 19 7.96 9.40 3.53
N ALA A 20 7.97 10.73 3.41
CA ALA A 20 7.59 11.64 4.50
C ALA A 20 6.11 11.49 4.85
N ALA A 21 5.23 11.35 3.85
CA ALA A 21 3.80 11.12 4.03
C ALA A 21 3.52 9.76 4.70
N ALA A 22 4.34 8.74 4.42
CA ALA A 22 4.28 7.41 5.03
C ALA A 22 5.07 7.30 6.35
N TRP A 23 5.79 8.34 6.77
CA TRP A 23 6.69 8.28 7.94
C TRP A 23 5.98 7.94 9.26
N PRO A 24 4.80 8.54 9.59
CA PRO A 24 4.08 8.20 10.81
C PRO A 24 3.76 6.71 10.92
N LEU A 25 3.37 6.09 9.79
CA LEU A 25 3.10 4.65 9.69
C LEU A 25 4.33 3.81 10.06
N MET A 26 5.51 4.20 9.60
CA MET A 26 6.74 3.43 9.80
C MET A 26 7.35 3.64 11.19
N ARG A 27 7.15 4.82 11.79
CA ARG A 27 7.68 5.15 13.12
C ARG A 27 7.01 4.35 14.23
N GLU A 28 5.72 4.07 14.09
CA GLU A 28 4.97 3.33 15.10
C GLU A 28 5.22 1.82 14.98
N ALA A 29 5.46 1.16 16.12
CA ALA A 29 5.70 -0.29 16.17
C ALA A 29 4.40 -1.11 16.12
N GLY A 30 3.27 -0.48 16.47
CA GLY A 30 1.96 -1.10 16.52
C GLY A 30 1.14 -0.91 15.24
N LEU A 31 -0.01 -1.58 15.20
CA LEU A 31 -1.07 -1.20 14.26
C LEU A 31 -1.51 0.22 14.53
N LEU A 32 -1.79 0.97 13.46
CA LEU A 32 -2.39 2.29 13.57
C LEU A 32 -3.71 2.19 14.34
N ASN A 33 -3.90 3.07 15.31
CA ASN A 33 -5.15 3.16 16.07
C ASN A 33 -6.20 3.87 15.22
N THR A 34 -6.94 3.09 14.44
CA THR A 34 -7.98 3.56 13.52
C THR A 34 -9.21 4.00 14.31
N ARG A 35 -9.32 5.31 14.54
CA ARG A 35 -10.45 5.92 15.26
C ARG A 35 -11.70 5.93 14.38
N GLY A 36 -12.44 4.82 14.33
CA GLY A 36 -13.81 4.81 13.81
C GLY A 36 -14.13 3.77 12.74
N GLY A 37 -14.20 2.49 13.12
CA GLY A 37 -14.94 1.47 12.36
C GLY A 37 -14.20 0.80 11.19
N GLY A 38 -12.90 1.04 11.00
CA GLY A 38 -12.09 0.22 10.11
C GLY A 38 -11.92 -1.19 10.65
N ASP A 39 -11.98 -2.18 9.77
CA ASP A 39 -11.75 -3.62 9.98
C ASP A 39 -10.28 -3.93 10.41
N SER A 40 -9.63 -3.07 11.19
CA SER A 40 -8.17 -3.11 11.39
C SER A 40 -7.62 -4.42 11.96
N PRO A 41 -8.30 -5.16 12.85
CA PRO A 41 -7.85 -6.50 13.24
C PRO A 41 -7.98 -7.53 12.11
N PHE A 42 -8.98 -7.40 11.23
CA PHE A 42 -9.17 -8.33 10.12
C PHE A 42 -8.02 -8.25 9.11
N LEU A 43 -7.30 -7.13 9.02
CA LEU A 43 -6.12 -7.03 8.18
C LEU A 43 -5.02 -8.01 8.61
N LEU A 44 -4.81 -8.14 9.93
CA LEU A 44 -3.88 -9.13 10.49
C LEU A 44 -4.31 -10.54 10.15
N GLN A 45 -5.60 -10.84 10.36
CA GLN A 45 -6.17 -12.15 10.09
C GLN A 45 -6.07 -12.49 8.60
N ARG A 46 -6.46 -11.58 7.71
CA ARG A 46 -6.40 -11.75 6.25
C ARG A 46 -4.97 -12.01 5.79
N LEU A 47 -3.99 -11.23 6.27
CA LEU A 47 -2.58 -11.47 5.93
C LEU A 47 -2.09 -12.82 6.47
N HIS A 48 -2.40 -13.14 7.73
CA HIS A 48 -2.01 -14.42 8.33
C HIS A 48 -2.60 -15.60 7.55
N GLN A 49 -3.87 -15.55 7.20
CA GLN A 49 -4.57 -16.62 6.49
C GLN A 49 -4.11 -16.74 5.04
N LEU A 50 -3.77 -15.63 4.37
CA LEU A 50 -3.09 -15.69 3.07
C LEU A 50 -1.72 -16.35 3.19
N GLU A 51 -0.92 -15.96 4.19
CA GLU A 51 0.40 -16.54 4.46
C GLU A 51 0.30 -18.06 4.69
N THR A 52 -0.62 -18.51 5.55
CA THR A 52 -0.85 -19.94 5.82
C THR A 52 -1.15 -20.69 4.52
N ALA A 53 -2.12 -20.22 3.73
CA ALA A 53 -2.50 -20.88 2.49
C ALA A 53 -1.35 -20.93 1.46
N VAL A 54 -0.55 -19.86 1.34
CA VAL A 54 0.63 -19.85 0.46
C VAL A 54 1.69 -20.85 0.93
N ARG A 55 1.95 -20.93 2.25
CA ARG A 55 2.89 -21.90 2.83
C ARG A 55 2.44 -23.35 2.59
N ASP A 56 1.13 -23.57 2.56
CA ASP A 56 0.52 -24.87 2.22
C ASP A 56 0.48 -25.15 0.70
N GLY A 57 1.11 -24.31 -0.13
CA GLY A 57 1.24 -24.54 -1.57
C GLY A 57 0.04 -24.09 -2.41
N HIS A 58 -0.91 -23.34 -1.84
CA HIS A 58 -2.06 -22.83 -2.59
C HIS A 58 -1.71 -21.55 -3.35
N PHE A 59 -1.74 -21.61 -4.68
CA PHE A 59 -1.60 -20.43 -5.52
C PHE A 59 -2.45 -20.55 -6.81
N PRO A 60 -3.29 -19.55 -7.14
CA PRO A 60 -3.66 -18.40 -6.31
C PRO A 60 -4.50 -18.85 -5.10
N VAL A 61 -4.21 -18.29 -3.92
CA VAL A 61 -5.03 -18.45 -2.73
C VAL A 61 -6.43 -17.90 -2.98
N ARG A 62 -7.43 -18.72 -2.68
CA ARG A 62 -8.86 -18.40 -2.77
C ARG A 62 -9.58 -18.46 -1.42
N TRP A 63 -8.99 -19.14 -0.45
CA TRP A 63 -9.63 -19.55 0.79
C TRP A 63 -8.79 -19.15 1.99
N MET A 64 -9.43 -18.67 3.05
CA MET A 64 -8.84 -18.52 4.38
C MET A 64 -9.10 -19.81 5.16
N PRO A 65 -8.08 -20.63 5.48
CA PRO A 65 -8.27 -21.98 6.01
C PRO A 65 -8.97 -22.01 7.38
N ASP A 66 -8.59 -21.13 8.30
CA ASP A 66 -9.04 -21.14 9.70
C ASP A 66 -10.12 -20.09 9.99
N ALA A 67 -10.57 -19.36 8.98
CA ALA A 67 -11.68 -18.42 9.11
C ALA A 67 -13.00 -19.15 9.47
N ASN A 68 -14.03 -18.39 9.85
CA ASN A 68 -15.35 -18.95 10.17
C ASN A 68 -15.27 -20.13 11.16
N TYR A 69 -14.65 -19.92 12.33
CA TYR A 69 -14.47 -20.95 13.36
C TYR A 69 -13.76 -22.24 12.89
N GLY A 70 -12.87 -22.15 11.89
CA GLY A 70 -12.12 -23.30 11.36
C GLY A 70 -12.82 -24.05 10.22
N TYR A 71 -14.02 -23.65 9.81
CA TYR A 71 -14.66 -24.17 8.58
C TYR A 71 -14.07 -23.54 7.30
N GLY A 72 -13.35 -22.45 7.47
CA GLY A 72 -12.75 -21.64 6.42
C GLY A 72 -13.74 -20.77 5.67
N TYR A 73 -13.21 -19.87 4.83
CA TYR A 73 -14.00 -18.83 4.16
C TYR A 73 -13.39 -18.42 2.81
N PRO A 74 -14.18 -18.32 1.71
CA PRO A 74 -13.70 -18.00 0.35
C PRO A 74 -13.36 -16.52 0.13
N PHE A 75 -12.81 -15.82 1.12
CA PHE A 75 -12.60 -14.36 1.10
C PHE A 75 -11.88 -13.86 -0.16
N PHE A 76 -10.79 -14.52 -0.56
CA PHE A 76 -9.93 -14.06 -1.65
C PHE A 76 -10.53 -14.29 -3.05
N ASN A 77 -11.71 -14.91 -3.16
CA ASN A 77 -12.49 -14.87 -4.41
C ASN A 77 -13.24 -13.53 -4.58
N PHE A 78 -13.61 -12.88 -3.48
CA PHE A 78 -14.48 -11.70 -3.48
C PHE A 78 -13.76 -10.41 -3.08
N TYR A 79 -12.58 -10.51 -2.48
CA TYR A 79 -11.77 -9.38 -2.08
C TYR A 79 -10.38 -9.43 -2.74
N ALA A 80 -9.89 -8.29 -3.21
CA ALA A 80 -8.65 -8.20 -3.99
C ALA A 80 -7.42 -8.66 -3.16
N PRO A 81 -6.76 -9.77 -3.52
CA PRO A 81 -5.69 -10.35 -2.71
C PRO A 81 -4.31 -9.71 -2.97
N PHE A 82 -4.15 -8.93 -4.05
CA PHE A 82 -2.85 -8.41 -4.49
C PHE A 82 -2.09 -7.67 -3.39
N ALA A 83 -2.77 -6.75 -2.69
CA ALA A 83 -2.17 -5.99 -1.60
C ALA A 83 -1.63 -6.86 -0.45
N PHE A 84 -2.32 -7.98 -0.18
CA PHE A 84 -1.91 -8.96 0.81
C PHE A 84 -0.74 -9.81 0.30
N TYR A 85 -0.70 -10.18 -0.98
CA TYR A 85 0.47 -10.86 -1.56
C TYR A 85 1.73 -10.01 -1.41
N VAL A 86 1.65 -8.70 -1.67
CA VAL A 86 2.79 -7.80 -1.45
C VAL A 86 3.26 -7.85 0.00
N ALA A 87 2.33 -7.86 0.96
CA ALA A 87 2.68 -8.00 2.37
C ALA A 87 3.24 -9.40 2.71
N VAL A 88 2.72 -10.49 2.12
CA VAL A 88 3.24 -11.86 2.32
C VAL A 88 4.70 -11.97 1.87
N LEU A 89 5.12 -11.26 0.82
CA LEU A 89 6.55 -11.23 0.43
C LEU A 89 7.43 -10.79 1.60
N PHE A 90 7.02 -9.77 2.36
CA PHE A 90 7.77 -9.31 3.54
C PHE A 90 7.67 -10.27 4.72
N ARG A 91 6.58 -11.05 4.84
CA ARG A 91 6.50 -12.15 5.81
C ARG A 91 7.56 -13.21 5.54
N PHE A 92 7.79 -13.55 4.27
CA PHE A 92 8.85 -14.49 3.89
C PHE A 92 10.26 -13.93 4.09
N LEU A 93 10.41 -12.61 4.10
CA LEU A 93 11.67 -11.94 4.49
C LEU A 93 11.88 -11.83 6.01
N GLY A 94 10.96 -12.36 6.82
CA GLY A 94 11.09 -12.41 8.28
C GLY A 94 10.50 -11.20 9.02
N PHE A 95 9.83 -10.28 8.34
CA PHE A 95 9.15 -9.15 9.01
C PHE A 95 7.89 -9.60 9.74
N SER A 96 7.52 -8.89 10.82
CA SER A 96 6.24 -9.13 11.52
C SER A 96 5.03 -8.86 10.62
N ILE A 97 3.84 -9.38 10.98
CA ILE A 97 2.59 -9.12 10.25
C ILE A 97 2.33 -7.62 10.11
N VAL A 98 2.42 -6.89 11.22
CA VAL A 98 2.23 -5.43 11.27
C VAL A 98 3.24 -4.73 10.36
N ARG A 99 4.52 -5.06 10.48
CA ARG A 99 5.57 -4.39 9.68
C ARG A 99 5.42 -4.70 8.19
N SER A 100 5.00 -5.91 7.84
CA SER A 100 4.76 -6.31 6.45
C SER A 100 3.62 -5.51 5.81
N ILE A 101 2.54 -5.26 6.56
CA ILE A 101 1.43 -4.38 6.15
C ILE A 101 1.94 -2.95 5.94
N GLN A 102 2.67 -2.41 6.91
CA GLN A 102 3.20 -1.05 6.85
C GLN A 102 4.11 -0.85 5.64
N ILE A 103 5.00 -1.82 5.37
CA ILE A 103 5.87 -1.77 4.19
C ILE A 103 5.05 -1.85 2.90
N SER A 104 4.01 -2.70 2.84
CA SER A 104 3.12 -2.77 1.68
C SER A 104 2.42 -1.43 1.41
N GLN A 105 1.93 -0.74 2.45
CA GLN A 105 1.36 0.60 2.33
C GLN A 105 2.41 1.65 1.92
N LEU A 106 3.62 1.60 2.46
CA LEU A 106 4.73 2.46 2.00
C LEU A 106 5.01 2.27 0.51
N LEU A 107 5.05 1.02 0.03
CA LEU A 107 5.22 0.74 -1.38
C LEU A 107 4.09 1.31 -2.23
N ALA A 108 2.84 1.19 -1.77
CA ALA A 108 1.70 1.79 -2.45
C ALA A 108 1.82 3.33 -2.54
N PHE A 109 2.29 4.01 -1.50
CA PHE A 109 2.60 5.46 -1.56
C PHE A 109 3.65 5.77 -2.63
N LEU A 110 4.74 4.99 -2.69
CA LEU A 110 5.81 5.19 -3.67
C LEU A 110 5.33 4.95 -5.10
N VAL A 111 4.50 3.93 -5.31
CA VAL A 111 3.90 3.63 -6.61
C VAL A 111 2.93 4.75 -7.03
N ALA A 112 2.07 5.21 -6.12
CA ALA A 112 1.16 6.33 -6.36
C ALA A 112 1.89 7.62 -6.76
N ALA A 113 2.91 8.00 -5.99
CA ALA A 113 3.70 9.21 -6.25
C ALA A 113 4.50 9.09 -7.55
N GLY A 114 5.20 7.96 -7.76
CA GLY A 114 5.97 7.72 -8.97
C GLY A 114 5.10 7.68 -10.23
N GLY A 115 3.93 7.04 -10.14
CA GLY A 115 2.92 6.98 -11.22
C GLY A 115 2.40 8.37 -11.56
N MET A 116 1.91 9.09 -10.55
CA MET A 116 1.35 10.43 -10.75
C MET A 116 2.38 11.44 -11.27
N PHE A 117 3.64 11.36 -10.79
CA PHE A 117 4.71 12.19 -11.34
C PHE A 117 4.94 11.90 -12.83
N LYS A 118 5.02 10.63 -13.23
CA LYS A 118 5.21 10.25 -14.64
C LYS A 118 4.01 10.69 -15.50
N LEU A 119 2.79 10.52 -15.01
CA LEU A 119 1.58 10.97 -15.68
C LEU A 119 1.57 12.49 -15.85
N GLY A 120 1.84 13.23 -14.77
CA GLY A 120 1.93 14.69 -14.78
C GLY A 120 2.99 15.21 -15.75
N ARG A 121 4.19 14.58 -15.80
CA ARG A 121 5.22 14.93 -16.80
C ARG A 121 4.72 14.74 -18.22
N ARG A 122 4.01 13.64 -18.49
CA ARG A 122 3.48 13.33 -19.82
C ARG A 122 2.42 14.35 -20.28
N TRP A 123 1.56 14.79 -19.37
CA TRP A 123 0.45 15.70 -19.71
C TRP A 123 0.87 17.17 -19.72
N PHE A 124 1.55 17.63 -18.68
CA PHE A 124 1.90 19.05 -18.53
C PHE A 124 3.20 19.43 -19.24
N LYS A 125 4.06 18.44 -19.53
CA LYS A 125 5.41 18.65 -20.10
C LYS A 125 6.26 19.62 -19.28
N ASP A 126 5.99 19.71 -17.97
CA ASP A 126 6.69 20.56 -17.02
C ASP A 126 6.94 19.78 -15.72
N GLU A 127 8.19 19.77 -15.23
CA GLU A 127 8.57 19.02 -14.03
C GLU A 127 7.96 19.56 -12.73
N TRP A 128 7.74 20.87 -12.63
CA TRP A 128 7.15 21.48 -11.43
C TRP A 128 5.66 21.15 -11.35
N MET A 129 4.94 21.21 -12.47
CA MET A 129 3.54 20.79 -12.54
C MET A 129 3.39 19.30 -12.24
N ALA A 130 4.31 18.47 -12.75
CA ALA A 130 4.34 17.04 -12.45
C ALA A 130 4.61 16.74 -10.97
N LEU A 131 5.56 17.45 -10.36
CA LEU A 131 5.85 17.35 -8.93
C LEU A 131 4.63 17.79 -8.11
N LEU A 132 4.03 18.93 -8.45
CA LEU A 132 2.83 19.43 -7.76
C LEU A 132 1.68 18.42 -7.83
N ALA A 133 1.42 17.84 -9.01
CA ALA A 133 0.40 16.81 -9.19
C ALA A 133 0.70 15.57 -8.33
N SER A 134 1.94 15.10 -8.33
CA SER A 134 2.37 13.97 -7.49
C SER A 134 2.19 14.25 -6.01
N VAL A 135 2.59 15.43 -5.54
CA VAL A 135 2.44 15.83 -4.13
C VAL A 135 0.98 15.90 -3.76
N ALA A 136 0.17 16.64 -4.55
CA ALA A 136 -1.26 16.79 -4.31
C ALA A 136 -1.99 15.44 -4.27
N TYR A 137 -1.60 14.48 -5.13
CA TYR A 137 -2.15 13.14 -5.11
C TYR A 137 -1.75 12.35 -3.87
N THR A 138 -0.47 12.39 -3.51
CA THR A 138 0.10 11.66 -2.35
C THR A 138 -0.51 12.13 -1.03
N VAL A 139 -0.69 13.44 -0.86
CA VAL A 139 -1.26 14.03 0.37
C VAL A 139 -2.76 14.31 0.26
N ALA A 140 -3.41 13.80 -0.78
CA ALA A 140 -4.85 13.94 -0.94
C ALA A 140 -5.55 13.40 0.33
N PRO A 141 -6.55 14.11 0.89
CA PRO A 141 -7.19 13.71 2.13
C PRO A 141 -7.66 12.25 2.13
N PHE A 142 -8.15 11.76 0.99
CA PHE A 142 -8.63 10.39 0.87
C PHE A 142 -7.51 9.32 0.88
N HIS A 143 -6.33 9.63 0.33
CA HIS A 143 -5.14 8.77 0.47
C HIS A 143 -4.73 8.63 1.94
N LEU A 144 -4.68 9.76 2.64
CA LEU A 144 -4.30 9.80 4.04
C LEU A 144 -5.35 9.13 4.93
N VAL A 145 -6.65 9.33 4.66
CA VAL A 145 -7.74 8.67 5.40
C VAL A 145 -7.68 7.16 5.25
N ASN A 146 -7.42 6.64 4.04
CA ASN A 146 -7.33 5.19 3.82
C ASN A 146 -6.21 4.53 4.64
N VAL A 147 -5.11 5.23 4.87
CA VAL A 147 -3.99 4.69 5.66
C VAL A 147 -4.12 5.02 7.15
N TYR A 148 -4.42 6.26 7.52
CA TYR A 148 -4.29 6.75 8.90
C TYR A 148 -5.58 6.76 9.71
N VAL A 149 -6.74 6.79 9.06
CA VAL A 149 -8.03 6.83 9.74
C VAL A 149 -8.72 5.47 9.66
N ARG A 150 -8.80 4.91 8.45
CA ARG A 150 -9.41 3.60 8.18
C ARG A 150 -8.44 2.46 8.45
N GLY A 151 -7.22 2.57 7.94
CA GLY A 151 -6.08 1.67 8.21
C GLY A 151 -6.24 0.21 7.76
N ASP A 152 -7.44 -0.21 7.38
CA ASP A 152 -7.84 -1.53 6.88
C ASP A 152 -7.96 -1.58 5.35
N SER A 153 -8.05 -0.43 4.68
CA SER A 153 -8.27 -0.30 3.23
C SER A 153 -7.02 -0.52 2.38
N ILE A 154 -6.17 -1.52 2.70
CA ILE A 154 -4.92 -1.75 1.98
C ILE A 154 -5.14 -2.03 0.49
N ALA A 155 -6.21 -2.78 0.15
CA ALA A 155 -6.54 -3.09 -1.24
C ALA A 155 -7.01 -1.85 -2.01
N GLU A 156 -7.85 -1.03 -1.38
CA GLU A 156 -8.29 0.25 -1.95
C GLU A 156 -7.11 1.20 -2.16
N PHE A 157 -6.17 1.23 -1.22
CA PHE A 157 -4.96 2.05 -1.32
C PHE A 157 -4.06 1.61 -2.47
N TRP A 158 -3.87 0.31 -2.66
CA TRP A 158 -3.17 -0.21 -3.84
C TRP A 158 -3.92 0.07 -5.15
N ALA A 159 -5.26 0.03 -5.16
CA ALA A 159 -6.04 0.40 -6.33
C ALA A 159 -5.81 1.87 -6.71
N MET A 160 -5.76 2.78 -5.73
CA MET A 160 -5.39 4.17 -5.96
C MET A 160 -3.94 4.29 -6.44
N ALA A 161 -3.01 3.51 -5.88
CA ALA A 161 -1.61 3.55 -6.30
C ALA A 161 -1.41 3.23 -7.80
N PHE A 162 -2.22 2.33 -8.36
CA PHE A 162 -2.20 1.97 -9.78
C PHE A 162 -3.06 2.84 -10.69
N TYR A 163 -3.82 3.78 -10.14
CA TYR A 163 -4.71 4.63 -10.94
C TYR A 163 -3.97 5.54 -11.94
N PRO A 164 -2.84 6.21 -11.58
CA PRO A 164 -2.11 7.09 -12.48
C PRO A 164 -1.24 6.35 -13.51
#